data_AF-A0A260UPD6-F1
#
_entry.id   AF-A0A260UPD6-F1
#
_cell.length_a   1.000
_cell.length_b   1.000
_cell.length_c   1.000
_cell.angle_alpha   90.00
_cell.angle_beta   90.00
_cell.angle_gamma   90.00
#
_symmetry.space_group_name_H-M   'P 1'
#
loop_
_entity.id
_entity.type
_entity.pdbx_description
1 polymer ?
#
loop_
_entity_poly.entity_id
_entity_poly.type
_entity_poly.pdbx_seq_one_letter_code
_entity_poly.pdbx_strand_id
1 'polypeptide(L)'
;MAATLAHADELIGEVASLLFDYQTQPEGTIQLREVPMITHSQTVVVSMSPMPRKIVLLVADALVVLRNAIEHTLFAEVEYRDGTLDEKAAKVVEMPAAQTYDAFSTWLKSRAKNGPPSLQRGSEFDQAHRKAPTLPPDGELARSPDGAADVAHEPLETPSTSGHGRPPRRHSSRGPTATGPA
;
A
#
# COMPACT_ATOMS: atom_id res chain seq x y z
N MET A 1 -14.03 -0.31 -21.11
CA MET A 1 -13.95 -0.38 -19.63
C MET A 1 -13.14 -1.60 -19.19
N ALA A 2 -13.62 -2.83 -19.44
CA ALA A 2 -12.86 -4.05 -19.06
C ALA A 2 -11.44 -4.09 -19.65
N ALA A 3 -11.27 -3.78 -20.93
CA ALA A 3 -9.94 -3.72 -21.56
C ALA A 3 -9.02 -2.62 -20.97
N THR A 4 -9.57 -1.46 -20.62
CA THR A 4 -8.83 -0.36 -19.99
C THR A 4 -8.33 -0.74 -18.60
N LEU A 5 -9.18 -1.41 -17.80
CA LEU A 5 -8.80 -1.90 -16.48
C LEU A 5 -7.78 -3.04 -16.57
N ALA A 6 -7.96 -3.97 -17.52
CA ALA A 6 -7.00 -5.04 -17.76
C ALA A 6 -5.62 -4.47 -18.15
N HIS A 7 -5.59 -3.41 -18.95
CA HIS A 7 -4.34 -2.74 -19.30
C HIS A 7 -3.68 -2.04 -18.10
N ALA A 8 -4.47 -1.39 -17.22
CA ALA A 8 -3.92 -0.84 -15.98
C ALA A 8 -3.31 -1.94 -15.08
N ASP A 9 -3.97 -3.10 -14.99
CA ASP A 9 -3.48 -4.25 -14.22
C ASP A 9 -2.17 -4.81 -14.79
N GLU A 10 -2.07 -4.91 -16.12
CA GLU A 10 -0.84 -5.30 -16.81
C GLU A 10 0.33 -4.36 -16.48
N LEU A 11 0.11 -3.04 -16.55
CA LEU A 11 1.12 -2.04 -16.20
C LEU A 11 1.54 -2.14 -14.72
N ILE A 12 0.59 -2.38 -13.82
CA ILE A 12 0.87 -2.59 -12.39
C ILE A 12 1.71 -3.86 -12.18
N GLY A 13 1.38 -4.95 -12.88
CA GLY A 13 2.15 -6.19 -12.85
C GLY A 13 3.59 -6.02 -13.33
N GLU A 14 3.79 -5.22 -14.38
CA GLU A 14 5.12 -4.90 -14.88
C GLU A 14 5.92 -4.07 -13.87
N VAL A 15 5.30 -3.05 -13.25
CA VAL A 15 5.90 -2.25 -12.19
C VAL A 15 6.31 -3.13 -11.00
N ALA A 16 5.42 -4.03 -10.57
CA ALA A 16 5.69 -4.93 -9.44
C ALA A 16 6.89 -5.84 -9.73
N SER A 17 6.97 -6.38 -10.95
CA SER A 17 8.10 -7.23 -11.37
C SER A 17 9.42 -6.45 -11.35
N LEU A 18 9.44 -5.23 -11.92
CA LEU A 18 10.63 -4.39 -11.92
C LEU A 18 11.07 -3.94 -10.53
N LEU A 19 10.11 -3.63 -9.65
CA LEU A 19 10.41 -3.30 -8.26
C LEU A 19 10.99 -4.49 -7.50
N PHE A 20 10.46 -5.70 -7.75
CA PHE A 20 10.99 -6.91 -7.15
C PHE A 20 12.44 -7.16 -7.58
N ASP A 21 12.74 -7.09 -8.88
CA ASP A 21 14.10 -7.24 -9.40
C ASP A 21 15.05 -6.19 -8.80
N TYR A 22 14.58 -4.95 -8.69
CA TYR A 22 15.35 -3.85 -8.11
C TYR A 22 15.62 -4.02 -6.60
N GLN A 23 14.67 -4.57 -5.84
CA GLN A 23 14.80 -4.80 -4.40
C GLN A 23 15.63 -6.04 -4.07
N THR A 24 15.64 -7.04 -4.96
CA THR A 24 16.34 -8.32 -4.77
C THR A 24 17.74 -8.35 -5.37
N GLN A 25 18.25 -7.22 -5.87
CA GLN A 25 19.59 -7.12 -6.41
C GLN A 25 20.67 -7.52 -5.38
N PRO A 26 21.75 -8.24 -5.78
CA PRO A 26 22.70 -8.87 -4.85
C PRO A 26 23.38 -7.91 -3.86
N GLU A 27 23.63 -6.68 -4.29
CA GLU A 27 24.32 -5.65 -3.49
C GLU A 27 23.35 -4.84 -2.60
N GLY A 28 22.06 -5.17 -2.64
CA GLY A 28 20.98 -4.43 -1.99
C GLY A 28 20.72 -3.06 -2.62
N THR A 29 19.51 -2.52 -2.43
CA THR A 29 19.18 -1.16 -2.90
C THR A 29 19.88 -0.07 -2.10
N ILE A 30 20.06 -0.30 -0.81
CA ILE A 30 20.70 0.63 0.13
C ILE A 30 21.84 -0.12 0.79
N GLN A 31 23.05 0.41 0.66
CA GLN A 31 24.20 -0.13 1.38
C GLN A 31 24.39 0.62 2.68
N LEU A 32 24.48 -0.15 3.76
CA LEU A 32 24.67 0.36 5.11
C LEU A 32 26.08 0.00 5.58
N ARG A 33 26.70 0.90 6.32
CA ARG A 33 27.97 0.66 7.00
C ARG A 33 27.83 1.04 8.47
N GLU A 34 28.31 0.16 9.33
CA GLU A 34 28.47 0.48 10.74
C GLU A 34 29.76 1.27 10.96
N VAL A 35 29.66 2.41 11.63
CA VAL A 35 30.77 3.26 12.05
C VAL A 35 30.82 3.19 13.58
N PRO A 36 31.80 2.47 14.14
CA PRO A 36 31.94 2.37 15.60
C PRO A 36 32.34 3.73 16.17
N MET A 37 31.61 4.19 17.18
CA MET A 37 31.93 5.36 18.00
C MET A 37 32.33 4.89 19.40
N ILE A 38 32.83 5.81 20.23
CA ILE A 38 33.36 5.49 21.57
C ILE A 38 32.28 4.86 22.48
N THR A 39 31.02 5.27 22.35
CA THR A 39 29.92 4.84 23.26
C THR A 39 28.79 4.10 22.56
N HIS A 40 28.78 4.08 21.23
CA HIS A 40 27.70 3.50 20.43
C HIS A 40 28.20 3.18 19.02
N SER A 41 27.39 2.48 18.25
CA SER A 41 27.61 2.33 16.81
C SER A 41 26.61 3.19 16.04
N GLN A 42 27.08 3.81 14.96
CA GLN A 42 26.20 4.51 14.01
C GLN A 42 26.08 3.69 12.73
N THR A 43 24.87 3.47 12.25
CA THR A 43 24.65 2.90 10.92
C THR A 43 24.45 4.06 9.94
N VAL A 44 25.33 4.15 8.94
CA VAL A 44 25.25 5.19 7.91
C VAL A 44 24.94 4.57 6.55
N VAL A 45 24.17 5.29 5.73
CA VAL A 45 23.96 4.93 4.33
C VAL A 45 25.21 5.33 3.55
N VAL A 46 25.89 4.36 2.94
CA VAL A 46 27.12 4.60 2.16
C VAL A 46 26.86 4.68 0.66
N SER A 47 25.80 4.03 0.18
CA SER A 47 25.37 4.15 -1.20
C SER A 47 23.89 3.77 -1.34
N MET A 48 23.30 4.21 -2.45
CA MET A 48 21.95 3.84 -2.86
C MET A 48 21.97 3.59 -4.36
N SER A 49 21.39 2.47 -4.79
CA SER A 49 21.21 2.17 -6.20
C SER A 49 20.24 3.18 -6.82
N PRO A 50 20.46 3.63 -8.07
CA PRO A 50 19.50 4.50 -8.74
C PRO A 50 18.23 3.72 -9.11
N MET A 51 17.06 4.34 -8.88
CA MET A 51 15.80 3.76 -9.31
C MET A 51 15.73 3.66 -10.84
N PRO A 52 15.37 2.50 -11.41
CA PRO A 52 15.16 2.37 -12.85
C PRO A 52 14.08 3.36 -13.34
N ARG A 53 14.45 4.23 -14.31
CA ARG A 53 13.53 5.22 -14.89
C ARG A 53 12.24 4.59 -15.43
N LYS A 54 12.31 3.35 -15.93
CA LYS A 54 11.16 2.61 -16.45
C LYS A 54 10.04 2.48 -15.41
N ILE A 55 10.38 2.28 -14.14
CA ILE A 55 9.39 2.15 -13.05
C ILE A 55 8.54 3.42 -12.94
N VAL A 56 9.20 4.59 -12.88
CA VAL A 56 8.49 5.88 -12.76
C VAL A 56 7.58 6.13 -13.96
N LEU A 57 8.04 5.77 -15.16
CA LEU A 57 7.25 5.95 -16.39
C LEU A 57 6.02 5.03 -16.43
N LEU A 58 6.17 3.75 -16.08
CA LEU A 58 5.06 2.80 -16.06
C LEU A 58 4.05 3.13 -14.96
N VAL A 59 4.49 3.62 -13.80
CA VAL A 59 3.59 4.12 -12.75
C VAL A 59 2.77 5.29 -13.27
N ALA A 60 3.41 6.26 -13.93
CA ALA A 60 2.70 7.40 -14.50
C ALA A 60 1.66 6.95 -15.54
N ASP A 61 2.02 5.97 -16.39
CA ASP A 61 1.11 5.41 -17.39
C ASP A 61 -0.07 4.69 -16.75
N ALA A 62 0.18 3.82 -15.76
CA ALA A 62 -0.87 3.12 -15.02
C ALA A 62 -1.87 4.10 -14.38
N LEU A 63 -1.39 5.19 -13.78
CA LEU A 63 -2.24 6.22 -13.18
C LEU A 63 -3.10 6.96 -14.21
N VAL A 64 -2.56 7.22 -15.41
CA VAL A 64 -3.32 7.81 -16.52
C VAL A 64 -4.41 6.86 -17.00
N VAL A 65 -4.09 5.58 -17.18
CA VAL A 65 -5.07 4.56 -17.60
C VAL A 65 -6.17 4.39 -16.54
N LEU A 66 -5.83 4.36 -15.26
CA LEU A 66 -6.79 4.30 -14.16
C LEU A 66 -7.69 5.53 -14.12
N ARG A 67 -7.14 6.74 -14.29
CA ARG A 67 -7.92 7.96 -14.38
C ARG A 67 -8.94 7.88 -15.52
N ASN A 68 -8.51 7.46 -16.71
CA ASN A 68 -9.40 7.31 -17.86
C ASN A 68 -10.52 6.29 -17.57
N ALA A 69 -10.19 5.18 -16.90
CA ALA A 69 -11.20 4.18 -16.51
C ALA A 69 -12.23 4.77 -15.53
N ILE A 70 -11.79 5.55 -14.54
CA ILE A 70 -12.69 6.23 -13.59
C ILE A 70 -13.57 7.26 -14.32
N GLU A 71 -12.99 8.07 -15.20
CA GLU A 71 -13.74 9.10 -15.94
C GLU A 71 -14.80 8.49 -16.86
N HIS A 72 -14.48 7.39 -17.56
CA HIS A 72 -15.47 6.65 -18.34
C HIS A 72 -16.55 5.99 -17.48
N THR A 73 -16.19 5.50 -16.29
CA THR A 73 -17.17 4.96 -15.34
C THR A 73 -18.12 6.05 -14.87
N LEU A 74 -17.56 7.21 -14.48
CA LEU A 74 -18.33 8.36 -14.06
C LEU A 74 -19.26 8.85 -15.16
N PHE A 75 -18.78 8.90 -16.40
CA PHE A 75 -19.59 9.26 -17.56
C PHE A 75 -20.78 8.32 -17.74
N ALA A 76 -20.54 7.01 -17.79
CA ALA A 76 -21.60 6.02 -17.95
C ALA A 76 -22.63 6.08 -16.82
N GLU A 77 -22.16 6.29 -15.58
CA GLU A 77 -22.99 6.40 -14.41
C GLU A 77 -23.86 7.67 -14.41
N VAL A 78 -23.31 8.80 -14.87
CA VAL A 78 -24.06 10.04 -15.03
C VAL A 78 -25.09 9.89 -16.14
N GLU A 79 -24.75 9.30 -17.29
CA GLU A 79 -25.73 9.02 -18.36
C GLU A 79 -26.85 8.10 -17.89
N TYR A 80 -26.52 7.10 -17.07
CA TYR A 80 -27.51 6.20 -16.48
C TYR A 80 -28.51 6.94 -15.57
N ARG A 81 -28.03 7.90 -14.76
CA ARG A 81 -28.89 8.68 -13.85
C ARG A 81 -29.65 9.82 -14.53
N ASP A 82 -28.95 10.60 -15.34
CA ASP A 82 -29.43 11.89 -15.85
C ASP A 82 -29.97 11.77 -17.29
N GLY A 83 -29.82 10.61 -17.93
CA GLY A 83 -30.12 10.39 -19.34
C GLY A 83 -28.97 10.80 -20.26
N THR A 84 -29.19 10.67 -21.57
CA THR A 84 -28.17 11.02 -22.58
C THR A 84 -27.71 12.46 -22.43
N LEU A 85 -26.41 12.65 -22.26
CA LEU A 85 -25.82 13.98 -22.09
C LEU A 85 -25.64 14.69 -23.42
N ASP A 86 -25.85 16.02 -23.43
CA ASP A 86 -25.42 16.84 -24.55
C ASP A 86 -23.88 17.01 -24.56
N GLU A 87 -23.33 17.48 -25.70
CA GLU A 87 -21.89 17.61 -25.87
C GLU A 87 -21.23 18.54 -24.83
N LYS A 88 -21.95 19.55 -24.32
CA LYS A 88 -21.41 20.49 -23.31
C LYS A 88 -21.34 19.83 -21.95
N ALA A 89 -22.41 19.12 -21.55
CA ALA A 89 -22.48 18.38 -20.30
C ALA A 89 -21.51 17.19 -20.30
N ALA A 90 -21.34 16.52 -21.44
CA ALA A 90 -20.40 15.42 -21.60
C ALA A 90 -18.94 15.85 -21.36
N LYS A 91 -18.52 16.99 -21.92
CA LYS A 91 -17.14 17.52 -21.81
C LYS A 91 -16.73 17.92 -20.40
N VAL A 92 -17.68 18.02 -19.47
CA VAL A 92 -17.43 18.45 -18.10
C VAL A 92 -17.53 17.29 -17.10
N VAL A 93 -17.78 16.07 -17.57
CA VAL A 93 -17.64 14.86 -16.74
C VAL A 93 -16.17 14.48 -16.67
N GLU A 94 -15.53 14.80 -15.55
CA GLU A 94 -14.11 14.50 -15.31
C GLU A 94 -13.90 14.19 -13.83
N MET A 95 -12.80 13.52 -13.51
CA MET A 95 -12.38 13.31 -12.13
C MET A 95 -11.74 14.59 -11.57
N PRO A 96 -12.20 15.11 -10.41
CA PRO A 96 -11.64 16.32 -9.84
C PRO A 96 -10.19 16.10 -9.38
N ALA A 97 -9.27 16.97 -9.81
CA ALA A 97 -7.87 16.98 -9.37
C ALA A 97 -7.63 18.04 -8.28
N ALA A 98 -8.51 18.11 -7.28
CA ALA A 98 -8.43 19.10 -6.21
C ALA A 98 -7.63 18.56 -5.01
N GLN A 99 -6.58 19.28 -4.60
CA GLN A 99 -5.76 18.94 -3.43
C GLN A 99 -6.33 19.49 -2.12
N THR A 100 -7.27 20.45 -2.20
CA THR A 100 -7.92 21.07 -1.04
C THR A 100 -9.42 21.12 -1.22
N TYR A 101 -10.14 21.21 -0.11
CA TYR A 101 -11.60 21.33 -0.13
C TYR A 101 -12.09 22.62 -0.82
N ASP A 102 -11.35 23.72 -0.70
CA ASP A 102 -11.68 24.98 -1.38
C ASP A 102 -11.51 24.89 -2.90
N ALA A 103 -10.47 24.20 -3.36
CA ALA A 103 -10.28 23.90 -4.77
C ALA A 103 -11.39 22.98 -5.31
N PHE A 104 -11.77 21.95 -4.55
CA PHE A 104 -12.88 21.07 -4.89
C PHE A 104 -14.22 21.83 -4.94
N SER A 105 -14.46 22.72 -3.96
CA SER A 105 -15.66 23.56 -3.91
C SER A 105 -15.73 24.53 -5.10
N THR A 106 -14.58 25.02 -5.57
CA THR A 106 -14.49 25.86 -6.77
C THR A 106 -14.76 25.04 -8.03
N TRP A 107 -14.20 23.84 -8.12
CA TRP A 107 -14.50 22.89 -9.19
C TRP A 107 -15.99 22.57 -9.27
N LEU A 108 -16.66 22.26 -8.14
CA LEU A 108 -18.11 22.02 -8.08
C LEU A 108 -18.93 23.23 -8.57
N LYS A 109 -18.55 24.45 -8.17
CA LYS A 109 -19.24 25.68 -8.62
C LYS A 109 -19.17 25.84 -10.15
N SER A 110 -18.07 25.42 -10.78
CA SER A 110 -17.93 25.49 -12.24
C SER A 110 -18.92 24.58 -13.00
N ARG A 111 -19.38 23.50 -12.34
CA ARG A 111 -20.35 22.53 -12.88
C ARG A 111 -21.80 22.94 -12.67
N ALA A 112 -22.09 23.92 -11.80
CA ALA A 112 -23.46 24.38 -11.54
C ALA A 112 -24.17 24.97 -12.76
N LYS A 113 -23.44 25.47 -13.77
CA LYS A 113 -24.03 26.06 -14.98
C LYS A 113 -24.09 25.13 -16.18
N ASN A 114 -23.11 24.24 -16.31
CA ASN A 114 -22.88 23.44 -17.52
C ASN A 114 -22.76 21.94 -17.26
N GLY A 115 -22.77 21.53 -15.98
CA GLY A 115 -22.59 20.15 -15.57
C GLY A 115 -23.91 19.41 -15.39
N PRO A 116 -23.89 18.08 -15.58
CA PRO A 116 -25.06 17.23 -15.41
C PRO A 116 -25.55 17.27 -13.95
N PRO A 117 -26.87 17.15 -13.69
CA PRO A 117 -27.47 17.25 -12.35
C PRO A 117 -26.75 16.41 -11.28
N SER A 118 -26.35 15.19 -11.63
CA SER A 118 -25.64 14.27 -10.72
C SER A 118 -24.25 14.73 -10.29
N LEU A 119 -23.65 15.73 -10.96
CA LEU A 119 -22.36 16.34 -10.60
C LEU A 119 -22.49 17.74 -10.00
N GLN A 120 -23.71 18.23 -9.81
CA GLN A 120 -23.94 19.53 -9.20
C GLN A 120 -23.89 19.45 -7.66
N ARG A 121 -23.71 20.60 -7.02
CA ARG A 121 -23.72 20.71 -5.55
C ARG A 121 -25.06 20.20 -4.99
N GLY A 122 -25.00 19.40 -3.93
CA GLY A 122 -26.17 18.79 -3.29
C GLY A 122 -26.59 17.43 -3.87
N SER A 123 -26.00 17.01 -4.98
CA SER A 123 -26.16 15.65 -5.52
C SER A 123 -25.67 14.58 -4.54
N GLU A 124 -26.08 13.33 -4.76
CA GLU A 124 -25.56 12.19 -4.00
C GLU A 124 -24.04 12.07 -4.10
N PHE A 125 -23.45 12.46 -5.23
CA PHE A 125 -22.00 12.48 -5.44
C PHE A 125 -21.27 13.48 -4.53
N ASP A 126 -21.78 14.73 -4.44
CA ASP A 126 -21.27 15.75 -3.51
C ASP A 126 -21.42 15.30 -2.04
N GLN A 127 -22.53 14.64 -1.71
CA GLN A 127 -22.77 14.11 -0.37
C GLN A 127 -21.84 12.95 0.00
N ALA A 128 -21.55 12.05 -0.94
CA ALA A 128 -20.61 10.94 -0.75
C ALA A 128 -19.18 11.45 -0.51
N HIS A 129 -18.72 12.44 -1.29
CA HIS A 129 -17.40 13.03 -1.12
C HIS A 129 -17.23 13.74 0.25
N ARG A 130 -18.27 14.42 0.77
CA ARG A 130 -18.20 15.03 2.12
C ARG A 130 -18.04 14.02 3.25
N LYS A 131 -18.46 12.77 3.03
CA LYS A 131 -18.36 11.69 4.02
C LYS A 131 -17.04 10.92 3.93
N ALA A 132 -16.28 11.09 2.86
CA ALA A 132 -14.98 10.45 2.71
C ALA A 132 -14.01 11.01 3.77
N PRO A 133 -13.25 10.16 4.47
CA PRO A 133 -12.28 10.63 5.44
C PRO A 133 -11.24 11.50 4.75
N THR A 134 -11.14 12.76 5.18
CA THR A 134 -10.09 13.67 4.75
C THR A 134 -8.75 13.06 5.17
N LEU A 135 -7.91 12.69 4.21
CA LEU A 135 -6.52 12.32 4.49
C LEU A 135 -5.86 13.54 5.17
N PRO A 136 -5.16 13.35 6.31
CA PRO A 136 -4.44 14.45 6.92
C PRO A 136 -3.40 14.98 5.92
N PRO A 137 -3.22 16.31 5.82
CA PRO A 137 -2.15 16.87 5.02
C PRO A 137 -0.83 16.37 5.61
N ASP A 138 -0.02 15.73 4.76
CA ASP A 138 1.37 15.34 5.00
C ASP A 138 1.64 14.39 6.18
N GLY A 139 1.57 13.08 5.91
CA GLY A 139 2.45 12.08 6.55
C GLY A 139 2.34 11.89 8.07
N GLU A 140 1.39 12.51 8.76
CA GLU A 140 1.15 12.28 10.17
C GLU A 140 0.36 10.97 10.34
N LEU A 141 1.08 9.86 10.27
CA LEU A 141 0.62 8.58 10.82
C LEU A 141 0.15 8.87 12.24
N ALA A 142 -1.15 8.71 12.47
CA ALA A 142 -1.80 8.94 13.75
C ALA A 142 -0.94 8.35 14.87
N ARG A 143 -0.32 9.21 15.68
CA ARG A 143 0.20 8.77 16.97
C ARG A 143 -1.00 8.35 17.78
N SER A 144 -1.14 7.04 17.96
CA SER A 144 -2.07 6.47 18.92
C SER A 144 -1.74 7.06 20.30
N PRO A 145 -2.66 7.77 20.97
CA PRO A 145 -2.45 8.12 22.35
C PRO A 145 -2.82 6.91 23.22
N ASP A 146 -2.07 6.76 24.30
CA ASP A 146 -2.25 5.81 25.40
C ASP A 146 -1.94 4.33 25.17
N GLY A 147 -0.75 3.99 25.68
CA GLY A 147 -0.35 2.66 26.09
C GLY A 147 0.80 2.79 27.08
N ALA A 148 0.60 3.54 28.16
CA ALA A 148 1.48 3.53 29.33
C ALA A 148 1.42 2.11 29.95
N ALA A 149 2.29 1.22 29.47
CA ALA A 149 2.62 -0.01 30.18
C ALA A 149 3.62 0.34 31.28
N ASP A 150 3.06 0.57 32.46
CA ASP A 150 3.71 0.48 33.75
C ASP A 150 4.41 -0.90 33.85
N VAL A 151 5.74 -0.92 33.64
CA VAL A 151 6.54 -2.13 33.86
C VAL A 151 6.94 -2.14 35.32
N ALA A 152 6.10 -2.78 36.13
CA ALA A 152 6.46 -3.17 37.48
C ALA A 152 7.72 -4.08 37.43
N HIS A 153 8.76 -3.64 38.13
CA HIS A 153 9.95 -4.42 38.42
C HIS A 153 9.57 -5.58 39.35
N GLU A 154 9.50 -6.82 38.86
CA GLU A 154 9.62 -8.00 39.72
C GLU A 154 11.09 -8.43 39.84
N PRO A 155 11.57 -8.81 41.03
CA PRO A 155 12.97 -9.21 41.22
C PRO A 155 13.20 -10.67 40.79
N LEU A 156 14.33 -10.87 40.11
CA LEU A 156 14.86 -12.16 39.69
C LEU A 156 15.21 -13.04 40.92
N GLU A 157 14.45 -14.11 41.17
CA GLU A 157 14.87 -15.18 42.08
C GLU A 157 15.96 -16.04 41.43
N THR A 158 17.03 -16.31 42.17
CA THR A 158 18.16 -17.14 41.74
C THR A 158 17.84 -18.63 41.90
N PRO A 159 18.27 -19.51 40.97
CA PRO A 159 18.04 -20.94 41.13
C PRO A 159 19.05 -21.56 42.11
N SER A 160 18.53 -22.09 43.23
CA SER A 160 19.24 -22.98 44.15
C SER A 160 19.47 -24.35 43.52
N THR A 161 20.69 -24.85 43.70
CA THR A 161 21.17 -26.19 43.37
C THR A 161 20.59 -27.24 44.33
N SER A 162 20.19 -28.43 43.84
CA SER A 162 20.49 -29.77 44.40
C SER A 162 19.46 -30.83 43.97
N GLY A 163 19.94 -32.07 43.73
CA GLY A 163 19.12 -33.30 43.70
C GLY A 163 19.16 -34.07 42.38
N HIS A 164 20.21 -34.85 42.06
CA HIS A 164 20.30 -36.29 42.32
C HIS A 164 19.06 -37.13 41.91
N GLY A 165 19.13 -37.77 40.73
CA GLY A 165 18.11 -38.69 40.24
C GLY A 165 18.54 -39.51 39.01
N ARG A 166 19.15 -40.66 39.29
CA ARG A 166 19.59 -41.79 38.44
C ARG A 166 18.75 -42.11 37.17
N PRO A 167 19.36 -42.56 36.05
CA PRO A 167 18.63 -42.97 34.84
C PRO A 167 18.25 -44.46 34.85
N PRO A 168 17.12 -44.89 34.26
CA PRO A 168 16.89 -46.30 33.95
C PRO A 168 17.30 -46.67 32.51
N ARG A 169 17.59 -47.97 32.40
CA ARG A 169 18.33 -48.68 31.37
C ARG A 169 17.57 -48.89 30.05
N ARG A 170 18.39 -49.09 29.00
CA ARG A 170 18.12 -49.71 27.70
C ARG A 170 17.20 -50.95 27.78
N HIS A 171 16.35 -51.11 26.76
CA HIS A 171 16.07 -52.41 26.18
C HIS A 171 16.26 -52.39 24.66
N SER A 172 17.24 -53.18 24.22
CA SER A 172 17.37 -53.65 22.84
C SER A 172 16.27 -54.68 22.53
N SER A 173 15.71 -54.61 21.33
CA SER A 173 15.21 -55.80 20.65
C SER A 173 15.71 -55.79 19.20
N ARG A 174 16.15 -56.97 18.76
CA ARG A 174 16.78 -57.32 17.49
C ARG A 174 15.72 -57.93 16.56
N GLY A 175 15.76 -57.53 15.28
CA GLY A 175 15.53 -58.34 14.06
C GLY A 175 14.11 -58.81 13.74
N PRO A 176 13.87 -59.37 12.52
CA PRO A 176 14.84 -59.81 11.52
C PRO A 176 14.61 -59.35 10.05
N THR A 177 15.57 -59.79 9.23
CA THR A 177 15.84 -59.74 7.77
C THR A 177 14.77 -60.28 6.79
N ALA A 178 14.74 -59.72 5.57
CA ALA A 178 14.59 -60.41 4.27
C ALA A 178 14.91 -59.41 3.13
N THR A 179 16.00 -59.51 2.36
CA THR A 179 16.23 -60.32 1.13
C THR A 179 15.36 -59.87 -0.06
N GLY A 180 16.00 -59.36 -1.14
CA GLY A 180 15.42 -58.83 -2.41
C GLY A 180 14.79 -59.89 -3.33
N PRO A 181 14.97 -59.91 -4.68
CA PRO A 181 15.45 -58.93 -5.69
C PRO A 181 14.26 -58.52 -6.63
N ALA A 182 14.34 -57.82 -7.76
CA ALA A 182 15.37 -57.50 -8.75
C ALA A 182 15.02 -56.18 -9.46
#